data_AF-A0A5C6ITA0-F1
#
_entry.id   AF-A0A5C6ITA0-F1
#
_cell.length_a   1.000
_cell.length_b   1.000
_cell.length_c   1.000
_cell.angle_alpha   90.00
_cell.angle_beta   90.00
_cell.angle_gamma   90.00
#
_symmetry.space_group_name_H-M   'P 1'
#
loop_
_entity.id
_entity.type
_entity.pdbx_description
1 polymer ?
#
loop_
_entity_poly.entity_id
_entity_poly.type
_entity_poly.pdbx_seq_one_letter_code
_entity_poly.pdbx_strand_id
1 'polypeptide(L)'
;MPPTLPYAPTSPAIWPPDPAEAVAELRRRGHRRVAVARYLMAPGFFGGRAAAAGACVTAPPLGAHEAIARLVLRRYDDAVHGGTAPPGGRR
;
A
#
# COMPACT_ATOMS: atom_id res chain seq x y z
N MET A 1 -18.83 -1.92 12.15
CA MET A 1 -17.40 -2.13 11.84
C MET A 1 -17.29 -2.86 10.52
N PRO A 2 -16.54 -2.37 9.52
CA PRO A 2 -16.25 -3.19 8.35
C PRO A 2 -15.47 -4.44 8.81
N PRO A 3 -15.71 -5.63 8.22
CA PRO A 3 -14.95 -6.82 8.57
C PRO A 3 -13.46 -6.55 8.32
N THR A 4 -12.62 -6.83 9.31
CA THR A 4 -11.16 -6.80 9.13
C THR A 4 -10.77 -7.97 8.24
N LEU A 5 -10.74 -7.73 6.94
CA LEU A 5 -10.20 -8.68 5.98
C LEU A 5 -8.70 -8.90 6.30
N PRO A 6 -8.22 -10.14 6.34
CA PRO A 6 -6.79 -10.40 6.55
C PRO A 6 -5.98 -9.76 5.41
N TYR A 7 -5.00 -8.94 5.77
CA TYR A 7 -4.09 -8.27 4.85
C TYR A 7 -2.63 -8.63 5.20
N ALA A 8 -1.80 -8.78 4.18
CA ALA A 8 -0.36 -9.02 4.33
C ALA A 8 0.41 -7.94 3.57
N PRO A 9 1.28 -7.16 4.24
CA PRO A 9 2.17 -6.24 3.53
C PRO A 9 3.20 -7.03 2.73
N THR A 10 3.48 -6.55 1.53
CA THR A 10 4.46 -7.12 0.61
C THR A 10 5.40 -6.03 0.14
N SER A 11 6.68 -6.34 -0.06
CA SER A 11 7.58 -5.43 -0.76
C SER A 11 8.00 -6.06 -2.08
N PRO A 12 7.87 -5.35 -3.20
CA PRO A 12 8.36 -5.89 -4.46
C PRO A 12 9.90 -6.00 -4.46
N ALA A 13 10.65 -5.20 -3.69
CA ALA A 13 12.10 -5.09 -3.88
C ALA A 13 12.95 -5.03 -2.60
N ILE A 14 12.35 -4.77 -1.43
CA ILE A 14 13.11 -4.41 -0.23
C ILE A 14 13.23 -5.59 0.74
N TRP A 15 12.14 -6.34 0.96
CA TRP A 15 12.10 -7.47 1.88
C TRP A 15 10.91 -8.41 1.57
N PRO A 16 11.06 -9.74 1.73
CA PRO A 16 10.00 -10.70 1.40
C PRO A 16 8.80 -10.62 2.36
N PRO A 17 7.59 -11.00 1.92
CA PRO A 17 7.30 -11.63 0.65
C PRO A 17 7.13 -10.62 -0.49
N ASP A 18 7.43 -11.07 -1.72
CA ASP A 18 6.97 -10.37 -2.90
C ASP A 18 5.44 -10.56 -3.11
N PRO A 19 4.80 -9.77 -3.98
CA PRO A 19 3.36 -9.86 -4.20
C PRO A 19 2.85 -11.25 -4.59
N ALA A 20 3.58 -11.99 -5.43
CA ALA A 20 3.17 -13.31 -5.90
C ALA A 20 3.29 -14.35 -4.78
N GLU A 21 4.38 -14.29 -4.01
CA GLU A 21 4.59 -15.13 -2.83
C GLU A 21 3.48 -14.94 -1.79
N ALA A 22 3.10 -13.69 -1.52
CA ALA A 22 2.02 -13.38 -0.57
C ALA A 22 0.65 -13.90 -1.05
N VAL A 23 0.34 -13.78 -2.35
CA VAL A 23 -0.88 -14.34 -2.92
C VAL A 23 -0.88 -15.87 -2.81
N ALA A 24 0.24 -16.52 -3.10
CA ALA A 24 0.38 -17.97 -2.98
C ALA A 24 0.20 -18.44 -1.52
N GLU A 25 0.79 -17.73 -0.56
CA GLU A 25 0.65 -18.02 0.86
C GLU A 25 -0.80 -17.86 1.34
N LEU A 26 -1.48 -16.79 0.94
CA LEU A 26 -2.90 -16.60 1.26
C LEU A 26 -3.78 -17.73 0.68
N ARG A 27 -3.48 -18.18 -0.54
CA ARG A 27 -4.16 -19.34 -1.14
C ARG A 27 -3.91 -20.62 -0.36
N ARG A 28 -2.66 -20.86 0.07
CA ARG A 28 -2.29 -22.02 0.90
C ARG A 28 -3.03 -22.02 2.24
N ARG A 29 -3.32 -20.83 2.78
CA ARG A 29 -4.17 -20.64 3.97
C ARG A 29 -5.68 -20.79 3.72
N GLY A 30 -6.09 -21.12 2.49
CA GLY A 30 -7.49 -21.36 2.12
C GLY A 30 -8.24 -20.14 1.59
N HIS A 31 -7.59 -18.99 1.43
CA HIS A 31 -8.23 -17.80 0.86
C HIS A 31 -8.39 -17.96 -0.65
N ARG A 32 -9.62 -18.20 -1.12
CA ARG A 32 -9.93 -18.37 -2.55
C ARG A 32 -10.03 -17.06 -3.32
N ARG A 33 -10.36 -15.96 -2.64
CA ARG A 33 -10.48 -14.62 -3.21
C ARG A 33 -9.43 -13.72 -2.60
N VAL A 34 -8.38 -13.44 -3.36
CA VAL A 34 -7.27 -12.56 -2.95
C VAL A 34 -7.27 -11.36 -3.87
N ALA A 35 -7.22 -10.16 -3.30
CA ALA A 35 -7.10 -8.91 -4.04
C ALA A 35 -5.77 -8.23 -3.70
N VAL A 36 -5.18 -7.56 -4.68
CA VAL A 36 -3.93 -6.79 -4.50
C VAL A 36 -4.22 -5.30 -4.66
N ALA A 37 -3.91 -4.53 -3.62
CA ALA A 37 -3.95 -3.08 -3.66
C ALA A 37 -2.55 -2.53 -3.98
N ARG A 38 -2.40 -1.80 -5.09
CA ARG A 38 -1.13 -1.17 -5.46
C ARG A 38 -1.00 0.20 -4.78
N TYR A 39 -0.33 0.23 -3.63
CA TYR A 39 0.06 1.47 -2.95
C TYR A 39 1.25 2.14 -3.66
N LEU A 40 1.03 2.52 -4.92
CA LEU A 40 2.01 3.12 -5.82
C LEU A 40 1.41 4.38 -6.44
N MET A 41 2.23 5.43 -6.62
CA MET A 41 1.76 6.70 -7.17
C MET A 41 1.69 6.71 -8.70
N ALA A 42 2.45 5.85 -9.38
CA ALA A 42 2.51 5.83 -10.83
C ALA A 42 2.58 4.39 -11.38
N PRO A 43 2.22 4.17 -12.66
CA PRO A 43 2.57 2.95 -13.36
C PRO A 43 4.08 2.75 -13.42
N GLY A 44 4.52 1.49 -13.55
CA GLY A 44 5.94 1.16 -13.65
C GLY A 44 6.24 -0.29 -13.28
N PHE A 45 7.53 -0.62 -13.19
CA PHE A 45 8.02 -1.99 -12.97
C PHE A 45 7.35 -2.70 -11.78
N PHE A 46 7.30 -2.05 -10.61
CA PHE A 46 6.68 -2.61 -9.41
C PHE A 46 5.16 -2.80 -9.56
N GLY A 47 4.50 -1.85 -10.23
CA GLY A 47 3.07 -1.95 -10.53
C GLY A 47 2.74 -3.07 -11.52
N GLY A 48 3.67 -3.37 -12.44
CA GLY A 48 3.59 -4.52 -13.34
C GLY A 48 3.73 -5.84 -12.59
N ARG A 49 4.75 -5.97 -11.72
CA ARG A 49 4.92 -7.18 -10.89
C ARG A 49 3.74 -7.45 -9.97
N ALA A 50 3.20 -6.42 -9.33
CA ALA A 50 1.99 -6.55 -8.51
C ALA A 50 0.75 -6.95 -9.34
N ALA A 51 0.63 -6.48 -10.59
CA ALA A 51 -0.44 -6.91 -11.49
C ALA A 51 -0.31 -8.38 -11.91
N ALA A 52 0.92 -8.87 -12.08
CA ALA A 52 1.23 -10.25 -12.41
C ALA A 52 1.18 -11.24 -11.23
N ALA A 53 0.85 -10.77 -10.01
CA ALA A 53 0.87 -11.58 -8.78
C ALA A 53 -0.18 -12.71 -8.73
N GLY A 54 -1.04 -12.84 -9.74
CA GLY A 54 -2.04 -13.91 -9.83
C GLY A 54 -3.24 -13.72 -8.90
N ALA A 55 -3.48 -12.51 -8.38
CA ALA A 55 -4.66 -12.18 -7.60
C ALA A 55 -5.95 -12.20 -8.44
N CYS A 56 -7.11 -12.34 -7.79
CA CYS A 56 -8.40 -12.29 -8.47
C CYS A 56 -8.70 -10.89 -9.03
N VAL A 57 -8.29 -9.86 -8.31
CA VAL A 57 -8.42 -8.45 -8.71
C VAL A 57 -7.18 -7.69 -8.25
N THR A 58 -6.67 -6.83 -9.12
CA THR A 58 -5.57 -5.91 -8.78
C THR A 58 -6.00 -4.47 -9.07
N ALA A 59 -6.06 -3.63 -8.02
CA ALA A 59 -6.42 -2.22 -8.16
C ALA A 59 -5.37 -1.45 -8.98
N PRO A 60 -5.72 -0.37 -9.72
CA PRO A 60 -4.73 0.54 -10.33
C PRO A 60 -3.79 1.17 -9.28
N PRO A 61 -2.63 1.72 -9.69
CA PRO A 61 -1.88 2.63 -8.83
C PRO A 61 -2.78 3.78 -8.36
N LEU A 62 -2.49 4.33 -7.18
CA LEU A 62 -3.25 5.45 -6.60
C LEU A 62 -3.28 6.67 -7.52
N GLY A 63 -2.18 6.97 -8.22
CA GLY A 63 -2.18 8.03 -9.22
C GLY A 63 -2.60 9.40 -8.67
N ALA A 64 -3.28 10.15 -9.53
CA ALA A 64 -3.86 11.45 -9.23
C ALA A 64 -5.25 11.35 -8.56
N HIS A 65 -5.48 10.33 -7.74
CA HIS A 65 -6.77 10.18 -7.06
C HIS A 65 -7.04 11.37 -6.14
N GLU A 66 -8.25 11.93 -6.21
CA GLU A 66 -8.63 13.18 -5.52
C GLU A 66 -8.40 13.12 -4.00
N ALA A 67 -8.63 11.95 -3.38
CA ALA A 67 -8.32 11.72 -1.97
C ALA A 67 -6.82 11.88 -1.63
N ILE A 68 -5.91 11.59 -2.56
CA ILE A 68 -4.47 11.81 -2.38
C ILE A 68 -4.16 13.31 -2.45
N ALA A 69 -4.75 14.04 -3.39
CA ALA A 69 -4.58 15.50 -3.46
C ALA A 69 -5.06 16.17 -2.16
N ARG A 70 -6.25 15.81 -1.66
CA ARG A 70 -6.76 16.27 -0.35
C ARG A 70 -5.83 15.90 0.80
N LEU A 71 -5.26 14.70 0.80
CA LEU A 71 -4.31 14.25 1.83
C LEU A 71 -3.03 15.08 1.83
N VAL A 72 -2.49 15.39 0.64
CA VAL A 72 -1.28 16.22 0.50
C VAL A 72 -1.54 17.64 1.00
N LEU A 73 -2.65 18.27 0.60
CA LEU A 73 -3.01 19.61 1.06
C LEU A 73 -3.15 19.67 2.57
N ARG A 74 -3.90 18.72 3.17
CA ARG A 74 -4.04 18.66 4.63
C ARG A 74 -2.68 18.53 5.33
N ARG A 75 -1.79 17.67 4.85
CA ARG A 75 -0.45 17.51 5.46
C ARG A 75 0.43 18.75 5.30
N TYR A 76 0.26 19.48 4.20
CA TYR A 76 0.94 20.76 4.02
C TYR A 76 0.44 21.78 5.04
N ASP A 77 -0.88 21.91 5.21
CA ASP A 77 -1.47 22.79 6.21
C ASP A 77 -1.02 22.39 7.62
N ASP A 78 -1.05 21.10 7.96
CA ASP A 78 -0.58 20.57 9.24
C ASP A 78 0.90 20.92 9.49
N ALA A 79 1.76 20.85 8.46
CA ALA A 79 3.18 21.17 8.60
C ALA A 79 3.45 22.68 8.77
N VAL A 80 2.69 23.53 8.08
CA VAL A 80 2.81 25.00 8.14
C VAL A 80 2.28 25.54 9.45
N HIS A 81 1.16 25.00 9.96
CA HIS A 81 0.51 25.47 11.19
C HIS A 81 0.96 24.70 12.45
N GLY A 82 1.57 23.53 12.27
CA GLY A 82 1.98 22.63 13.35
C GLY A 82 3.45 22.73 13.78
N GLY A 83 4.18 23.77 13.32
CA GLY A 83 5.52 24.17 13.78
C GLY A 83 6.39 23.04 14.32
N THR A 84 7.20 22.42 13.45
CA THR A 84 8.13 21.32 13.74
C THR A 84 8.78 21.43 15.12
N ALA A 85 8.26 20.71 16.13
CA ALA A 85 9.08 20.34 17.27
C ALA A 85 10.16 19.37 16.73
N PRO A 86 11.47 19.64 16.88
CA PRO A 86 12.48 18.65 16.54
C PRO A 86 12.21 17.37 17.35
N PRO A 87 12.52 16.17 16.84
CA PRO A 87 12.32 14.94 17.59
C PRO A 87 13.14 15.02 18.89
N GLY A 88 12.45 15.27 20.00
CA GLY A 88 13.05 15.40 21.32
C GLY A 88 13.78 14.12 21.66
N GLY A 89 15.11 14.22 21.76
CA GLY A 89 15.96 13.19 22.32
C GLY A 89 15.50 12.92 23.75
N ARG A 90 14.97 11.72 23.98
CA ARG A 90 14.75 11.20 25.34
C ARG A 90 16.14 11.05 25.98
N ARG A 91 16.42 11.88 26.98
CA ARG A 91 17.43 11.63 28.02
C ARG A 91 16.72 11.24 29.30
#